data_AF-M3ZEK3-F1
#
_entry.id   AF-M3ZEK3-F1
#
_cell.length_a   1.000
_cell.length_b   1.000
_cell.length_c   1.000
_cell.angle_alpha   90.00
_cell.angle_beta   90.00
_cell.angle_gamma   90.00
#
_symmetry.space_group_name_H-M   'P 1'
#
loop_
_entity.id
_entity.type
_entity.pdbx_description
1 polymer ?
#
loop_
_entity_poly.entity_id
_entity_poly.type
_entity_poly.pdbx_seq_one_letter_code
_entity_poly.pdbx_strand_id
1 'polypeptide(L)'
;MADLWVSLGVLAAAVLLCEATRRAAARFLPGVCWIYLLEAASTFQLCCCTQELKLLAESVRLDLSISLTLTYVVTVVHLSTFREATCNPAAALERACRGAASGRAAALLIAVQLGAAVAARYFAASVWSLGLSDMHRQHQKFGFRCIDPLGGTVLEAAAVELACAFAVQATAMHIHKLEEKLRVHVFAAVITALVYTGGSISGAIFNPALAFSVQFPCSGHTYLEYCFIYWLGPTLGMASCILLFEKIVPFLSGKGPAETDGSVTQKEKTQ
;
A
#
# COMPACT_ATOMS: atom_id res chain seq x y z
N MET A 1 -16.64 21.64 5.31
CA MET A 1 -16.15 21.29 6.66
C MET A 1 -16.85 20.07 7.24
N ALA A 2 -18.18 19.97 7.16
CA ALA A 2 -18.89 18.78 7.66
C ALA A 2 -18.42 17.48 6.98
N ASP A 3 -18.25 17.48 5.65
CA ASP A 3 -17.76 16.31 4.90
C ASP A 3 -16.40 15.82 5.41
N LEU A 4 -15.46 16.73 5.64
CA LEU A 4 -14.14 16.41 6.20
C LEU A 4 -14.25 15.73 7.57
N TRP A 5 -15.07 16.26 8.48
CA TRP A 5 -15.23 15.67 9.81
C TRP A 5 -15.90 14.29 9.77
N VAL A 6 -16.88 14.11 8.89
CA VAL A 6 -17.51 12.81 8.66
C VAL A 6 -16.49 11.82 8.13
N SER A 7 -15.70 12.19 7.12
CA SER A 7 -14.63 11.33 6.59
C SER A 7 -13.60 10.98 7.65
N LEU A 8 -13.15 11.94 8.47
CA LEU A 8 -12.25 11.67 9.60
C LEU A 8 -12.85 10.66 10.60
N GLY A 9 -14.16 10.76 10.86
CA GLY A 9 -14.90 9.78 11.67
C GLY A 9 -14.93 8.38 11.05
N VAL A 10 -15.17 8.29 9.74
CA VAL A 10 -15.15 7.02 8.98
C VAL A 10 -13.75 6.39 9.01
N LEU A 11 -12.71 7.18 8.77
CA LEU A 11 -11.31 6.74 8.84
C LEU A 11 -10.98 6.20 10.22
N ALA A 12 -11.32 6.94 11.27
CA ALA A 12 -11.10 6.51 12.66
C ALA A 12 -11.85 5.21 12.98
N ALA A 13 -13.12 5.09 12.56
CA ALA A 13 -13.91 3.87 12.76
C ALA A 13 -13.29 2.66 12.07
N ALA A 14 -12.84 2.79 10.82
CA ALA A 14 -12.16 1.71 10.09
C ALA A 14 -10.86 1.28 10.77
N VAL A 15 -10.03 2.24 11.20
CA VAL A 15 -8.77 1.96 11.92
C VAL A 15 -9.03 1.25 13.25
N LEU A 16 -10.00 1.73 14.04
CA LEU A 16 -10.35 1.15 15.34
C LEU A 16 -10.92 -0.27 15.20
N LEU A 17 -11.78 -0.51 14.20
CA LEU A 17 -12.31 -1.83 13.90
C LEU A 17 -11.19 -2.82 13.54
N CYS A 18 -10.24 -2.40 12.70
CA CYS A 18 -9.10 -3.22 12.31
C CYS A 18 -8.17 -3.49 13.49
N GLU A 19 -7.95 -2.50 14.36
CA GLU A 19 -7.13 -2.68 15.55
C GLU A 19 -7.78 -3.61 16.57
N ALA A 20 -9.10 -3.51 16.76
CA ALA A 20 -9.86 -4.46 17.59
C ALA A 20 -9.73 -5.89 17.03
N THR A 21 -9.84 -6.04 15.71
CA THR A 21 -9.68 -7.34 15.02
C THR A 21 -8.28 -7.92 15.22
N ARG A 22 -7.23 -7.10 15.04
CA ARG A 22 -5.84 -7.48 15.31
C ARG A 22 -5.65 -7.88 16.78
N ARG A 23 -6.17 -7.12 17.74
CA ARG A 23 -6.01 -7.48 19.16
C ARG A 23 -6.74 -8.76 19.54
N ALA A 24 -7.96 -8.95 19.03
CA ALA A 24 -8.74 -10.15 19.28
C ALA A 24 -8.01 -11.39 18.73
N ALA A 25 -7.54 -11.32 17.48
CA ALA A 25 -6.88 -12.47 16.89
C ALA A 25 -5.50 -12.77 17.47
N ALA A 26 -4.75 -11.76 17.93
CA ALA A 26 -3.50 -12.01 18.68
C ALA A 26 -3.77 -12.81 19.97
N ARG A 27 -4.98 -12.71 20.53
CA ARG A 27 -5.40 -13.44 21.73
C ARG A 27 -5.94 -14.84 21.41
N PHE A 28 -6.65 -15.01 20.29
CA PHE A 28 -7.44 -16.22 20.01
C PHE A 28 -6.89 -17.12 18.90
N LEU A 29 -5.99 -16.63 18.05
CA LEU A 29 -5.50 -17.36 16.88
C LEU A 29 -3.96 -17.35 16.84
N PRO A 30 -3.28 -18.39 17.35
CA PRO A 30 -1.82 -18.45 17.30
C PRO A 30 -1.30 -18.91 15.92
N GLY A 31 -0.04 -18.57 15.62
CA GLY A 31 0.71 -19.13 14.48
C GLY A 31 0.35 -18.52 13.13
N VAL A 32 0.23 -19.35 12.09
CA VAL A 32 0.10 -18.88 10.69
C VAL A 32 -1.24 -18.17 10.43
N CYS A 33 -2.32 -18.56 11.12
CA CYS A 33 -3.63 -17.91 11.01
C CYS A 33 -3.58 -16.43 11.43
N TRP A 34 -2.74 -16.10 12.42
CA TRP A 34 -2.51 -14.73 12.84
C TRP A 34 -1.93 -13.86 11.71
N ILE A 35 -0.95 -14.38 10.97
CA ILE A 35 -0.27 -13.66 9.88
C ILE A 35 -1.27 -13.30 8.77
N TYR A 36 -2.08 -14.29 8.34
CA TYR A 36 -3.08 -14.04 7.30
C TYR A 36 -4.16 -13.05 7.77
N LEU A 37 -4.59 -13.12 9.02
CA LEU A 37 -5.57 -12.16 9.52
C LEU A 37 -4.97 -10.75 9.69
N LEU A 38 -3.71 -10.66 10.11
CA LEU A 38 -2.98 -9.40 10.20
C LEU A 38 -2.91 -8.73 8.81
N GLU A 39 -2.62 -9.49 7.77
CA GLU A 39 -2.62 -9.04 6.37
C GLU A 39 -4.00 -8.65 5.88
N ALA A 40 -5.03 -9.44 6.21
CA ALA A 40 -6.41 -9.12 5.87
C ALA A 40 -6.86 -7.81 6.51
N ALA A 41 -6.69 -7.66 7.83
CA ALA A 41 -7.11 -6.47 8.58
C ALA A 41 -6.36 -5.21 8.13
N SER A 42 -5.06 -5.34 7.86
CA SER A 42 -4.23 -4.20 7.44
C SER A 42 -4.53 -3.78 6.01
N THR A 43 -4.75 -4.74 5.10
CA THR A 43 -5.15 -4.45 3.71
C THR A 43 -6.56 -3.87 3.65
N PHE A 44 -7.49 -4.40 4.45
CA PHE A 44 -8.83 -3.84 4.59
C PHE A 44 -8.79 -2.40 5.10
N GLN A 45 -8.01 -2.12 6.16
CA GLN A 45 -7.83 -0.77 6.69
C GLN A 45 -7.27 0.18 5.63
N LEU A 46 -6.21 -0.23 4.91
CA LEU A 46 -5.61 0.53 3.82
C LEU A 46 -6.67 0.91 2.78
N CYS A 47 -7.36 -0.10 2.27
CA CYS A 47 -8.36 0.09 1.21
C CYS A 47 -9.54 0.97 1.68
N CYS A 48 -10.09 0.74 2.87
CA CYS A 48 -11.20 1.55 3.39
C CYS A 48 -10.79 3.01 3.54
N CYS A 49 -9.61 3.27 4.07
CA CYS A 49 -9.13 4.63 4.27
C CYS A 49 -8.88 5.34 2.94
N THR A 50 -8.25 4.65 1.98
CA THR A 50 -8.01 5.22 0.65
C THR A 50 -9.30 5.46 -0.13
N GLN A 51 -10.31 4.58 -0.03
CA GLN A 51 -11.63 4.81 -0.65
C GLN A 51 -12.27 6.10 -0.15
N GLU A 52 -12.31 6.31 1.17
CA GLU A 52 -12.92 7.50 1.77
C GLU A 52 -12.12 8.77 1.43
N LEU A 53 -10.79 8.71 1.50
CA LEU A 53 -9.93 9.84 1.12
C LEU A 53 -10.06 10.18 -0.38
N LYS A 54 -10.15 9.18 -1.26
CA LYS A 54 -10.37 9.37 -2.69
C LYS A 54 -11.70 10.09 -2.94
N LEU A 55 -12.79 9.60 -2.33
CA LEU A 55 -14.09 10.24 -2.47
C LEU A 55 -14.08 11.68 -1.94
N LEU A 56 -13.42 11.93 -0.81
CA LEU A 56 -13.29 13.26 -0.23
C LEU A 56 -12.51 14.21 -1.16
N ALA A 57 -11.40 13.75 -1.73
CA ALA A 57 -10.57 14.53 -2.65
C ALA A 57 -11.28 14.85 -3.98
N GLU A 58 -12.10 13.93 -4.48
CA GLU A 58 -12.88 14.12 -5.71
C GLU A 58 -14.12 15.00 -5.50
N SER A 59 -14.73 14.93 -4.31
CA SER A 59 -16.00 15.60 -4.03
C SER A 59 -15.84 17.00 -3.43
N VAL A 60 -14.75 17.23 -2.69
CA VAL A 60 -14.50 18.49 -1.96
C VAL A 60 -13.22 19.11 -2.47
N ARG A 61 -13.28 20.39 -2.87
CA ARG A 61 -12.06 21.18 -3.13
C ARG A 61 -11.36 21.47 -1.81
N LEU A 62 -10.53 20.53 -1.37
CA LEU A 62 -9.63 20.72 -0.25
C LEU A 62 -8.39 21.51 -0.70
N ASP A 63 -7.91 22.38 0.18
CA ASP A 63 -6.60 22.99 -0.01
C ASP A 63 -5.53 21.91 -0.10
N LEU A 64 -4.57 22.09 -1.00
CA LEU A 64 -3.49 21.14 -1.22
C LEU A 64 -2.78 20.74 0.09
N SER A 65 -2.52 21.72 0.97
CA SER A 65 -1.91 21.48 2.28
C SER A 65 -2.73 20.55 3.16
N ILE A 66 -4.06 20.65 3.13
CA ILE A 66 -4.96 19.77 3.90
C ILE A 66 -4.90 18.36 3.32
N SER A 67 -5.01 18.21 1.99
CA SER A 67 -4.94 16.90 1.33
C SER A 67 -3.61 16.18 1.60
N LEU A 68 -2.48 16.89 1.50
CA LEU A 68 -1.17 16.32 1.81
C LEU A 68 -1.01 15.97 3.29
N THR A 69 -1.55 16.80 4.19
CA THR A 69 -1.55 16.52 5.63
C THR A 69 -2.36 15.27 5.94
N LEU A 70 -3.54 15.12 5.34
CA LEU A 70 -4.38 13.93 5.51
C LEU A 70 -3.68 12.67 5.00
N THR A 71 -3.12 12.72 3.78
CA THR A 71 -2.35 11.61 3.21
C THR A 71 -1.19 11.22 4.12
N TYR A 72 -0.41 12.20 4.60
CA TYR A 72 0.70 11.95 5.50
C TYR A 72 0.24 11.30 6.81
N VAL A 73 -0.73 11.90 7.50
CA VAL A 73 -1.22 11.42 8.81
C VAL A 73 -1.81 10.02 8.68
N VAL A 74 -2.65 9.78 7.68
CA VAL A 74 -3.26 8.46 7.44
C VAL A 74 -2.20 7.43 7.08
N THR A 75 -1.17 7.80 6.31
CA THR A 75 -0.03 6.90 6.02
C THR A 75 0.76 6.56 7.29
N VAL A 76 1.02 7.54 8.17
CA VAL A 76 1.64 7.28 9.49
C VAL A 76 0.80 6.31 10.31
N VAL A 77 -0.53 6.49 10.35
CA VAL A 77 -1.44 5.58 11.05
C VAL A 77 -1.39 4.17 10.48
N HIS A 78 -1.41 4.01 9.15
CA HIS A 78 -1.25 2.71 8.49
C HIS A 78 0.05 2.03 8.90
N LEU A 79 1.19 2.69 8.66
CA LEU A 79 2.50 2.14 8.96
C LEU A 79 2.70 1.82 10.45
N SER A 80 2.09 2.60 11.35
CA SER A 80 2.16 2.35 12.79
C SER A 80 1.25 1.20 13.26
N THR A 81 0.21 0.84 12.49
CA THR A 81 -0.79 -0.17 12.89
C THR A 81 -0.66 -1.50 12.16
N PHE A 82 0.00 -1.52 10.99
CA PHE A 82 0.12 -2.72 10.15
C PHE A 82 1.07 -3.77 10.71
N ARG A 83 1.90 -3.40 11.69
CA ARG A 83 2.93 -4.29 12.26
C ARG A 83 3.80 -4.82 11.12
N GLU A 84 3.79 -6.13 10.87
CA GLU A 84 4.60 -6.77 9.82
C GLU A 84 3.82 -7.06 8.52
N ALA A 85 2.54 -6.63 8.41
CA ALA A 85 1.77 -6.85 7.20
C ALA A 85 2.34 -6.05 6.02
N THR A 86 2.53 -6.75 4.90
CA THR A 86 2.99 -6.15 3.63
C THR A 86 1.88 -5.41 2.90
N CYS A 87 0.65 -5.92 2.99
CA CYS A 87 -0.55 -5.40 2.31
C CYS A 87 -0.40 -5.22 0.78
N ASN A 88 0.62 -5.84 0.17
CA ASN A 88 1.01 -5.58 -1.22
C ASN A 88 1.37 -6.90 -1.93
N PRO A 89 0.59 -7.32 -2.95
CA PRO A 89 0.89 -8.52 -3.73
C PRO A 89 2.28 -8.52 -4.38
N ALA A 90 2.81 -7.36 -4.78
CA ALA A 90 4.14 -7.27 -5.38
C ALA A 90 5.24 -7.65 -4.37
N ALA A 91 5.07 -7.32 -3.09
CA ALA A 91 5.97 -7.75 -2.02
C ALA A 91 5.86 -9.26 -1.75
N ALA A 92 4.65 -9.83 -1.83
CA ALA A 92 4.47 -11.29 -1.68
C ALA A 92 5.16 -12.07 -2.81
N LEU A 93 5.05 -11.58 -4.05
CA LEU A 93 5.73 -12.14 -5.21
C LEU A 93 7.26 -12.04 -5.07
N GLU A 94 7.76 -10.88 -4.66
CA GLU A 94 9.19 -10.67 -4.43
C GLU A 94 9.78 -11.66 -3.42
N ARG A 95 9.09 -11.86 -2.28
CA ARG A 95 9.52 -12.82 -1.25
C ARG A 95 9.55 -14.25 -1.78
N ALA A 96 8.59 -14.63 -2.62
CA ALA A 96 8.57 -15.94 -3.26
C ALA A 96 9.73 -16.10 -4.26
N CYS A 97 9.99 -15.08 -5.08
CA CYS A 97 11.11 -15.07 -6.03
C CYS A 97 12.48 -15.17 -5.35
N ARG A 98 12.61 -14.65 -4.13
CA ARG A 98 13.82 -14.77 -3.30
C ARG A 98 13.93 -16.07 -2.51
N GLY A 99 12.92 -16.94 -2.56
CA GLY A 99 12.87 -18.15 -1.75
C GLY A 99 12.57 -17.91 -0.26
N ALA A 100 12.21 -16.68 0.13
CA ALA A 100 11.84 -16.33 1.51
C ALA A 100 10.42 -16.78 1.89
N ALA A 101 9.61 -17.20 0.91
CA ALA A 101 8.31 -17.83 1.11
C ALA A 101 8.05 -18.86 -0.01
N SER A 102 7.29 -19.92 0.30
CA SER A 102 6.84 -20.84 -0.75
C SER A 102 5.83 -20.16 -1.69
N GLY A 103 5.81 -20.54 -2.97
CA GLY A 103 4.85 -20.01 -3.95
C GLY A 103 3.39 -20.18 -3.51
N ARG A 104 3.06 -21.30 -2.86
CA ARG A 104 1.72 -21.53 -2.27
C ARG A 104 1.40 -20.53 -1.16
N ALA A 105 2.35 -20.25 -0.27
CA ALA A 105 2.14 -19.30 0.82
C ALA A 105 1.94 -17.87 0.28
N ALA A 106 2.72 -17.47 -0.74
CA ALA A 106 2.54 -16.18 -1.42
C ALA A 106 1.19 -16.08 -2.12
N ALA A 107 0.76 -17.13 -2.84
CA ALA A 107 -0.55 -17.16 -3.50
C ALA A 107 -1.71 -17.02 -2.50
N LEU A 108 -1.64 -17.72 -1.36
CA LEU A 108 -2.62 -17.58 -0.27
C LEU A 108 -2.62 -16.16 0.30
N LEU A 109 -1.45 -15.57 0.52
CA LEU A 109 -1.32 -14.20 1.02
C LEU A 109 -1.97 -13.19 0.06
N ILE A 110 -1.68 -13.31 -1.24
CA ILE A 110 -2.26 -12.47 -2.29
C ILE A 110 -3.79 -12.65 -2.32
N ALA A 111 -4.29 -13.87 -2.24
CA ALA A 111 -5.73 -14.14 -2.21
C ALA A 111 -6.40 -13.47 -0.99
N VAL A 112 -5.75 -13.51 0.17
CA VAL A 112 -6.22 -12.83 1.39
C VAL A 112 -6.23 -11.31 1.22
N GLN A 113 -5.16 -10.73 0.65
CA GLN A 113 -5.08 -9.29 0.37
C GLN A 113 -6.17 -8.84 -0.61
N LEU A 114 -6.40 -9.58 -1.69
CA LEU A 114 -7.46 -9.29 -2.66
C LEU A 114 -8.86 -9.47 -2.06
N GLY A 115 -9.06 -10.50 -1.22
CA GLY A 115 -10.31 -10.69 -0.47
C GLY A 115 -10.61 -9.53 0.47
N ALA A 116 -9.61 -9.04 1.20
CA ALA A 116 -9.72 -7.86 2.05
C ALA A 116 -10.00 -6.59 1.25
N ALA A 117 -9.36 -6.43 0.08
CA ALA A 117 -9.62 -5.32 -0.84
C ALA A 117 -11.07 -5.31 -1.35
N VAL A 118 -11.65 -6.48 -1.64
CA VAL A 118 -13.06 -6.63 -2.03
C VAL A 118 -13.99 -6.33 -0.86
N ALA A 119 -13.69 -6.86 0.33
CA ALA A 119 -14.46 -6.57 1.54
C ALA A 119 -14.49 -5.06 1.84
N ALA A 120 -13.37 -4.36 1.62
CA ALA A 120 -13.28 -2.91 1.78
C ALA A 120 -14.19 -2.15 0.80
N ARG A 121 -14.37 -2.63 -0.43
CA ARG A 121 -15.33 -2.02 -1.38
C ARG A 121 -16.75 -2.11 -0.87
N TYR A 122 -17.17 -3.28 -0.37
CA TYR A 122 -18.50 -3.47 0.19
C TYR A 122 -18.70 -2.64 1.46
N PHE A 123 -17.68 -2.55 2.32
CA PHE A 123 -17.71 -1.69 3.49
C PHE A 123 -17.87 -0.21 3.10
N ALA A 124 -17.07 0.28 2.16
CA ALA A 124 -17.14 1.65 1.66
C ALA A 124 -18.53 1.96 1.09
N ALA A 125 -19.05 1.12 0.19
CA ALA A 125 -20.40 1.26 -0.36
C ALA A 125 -21.49 1.28 0.73
N SER A 126 -21.33 0.44 1.77
CA SER A 126 -22.26 0.42 2.92
C SER A 126 -22.21 1.72 3.70
N VAL A 127 -21.01 2.24 4.01
CA VAL A 127 -20.84 3.53 4.71
C VAL A 127 -21.41 4.68 3.89
N TRP A 128 -21.10 4.74 2.60
CA TRP A 128 -21.60 5.79 1.71
C TRP A 128 -23.12 5.75 1.56
N SER A 129 -23.74 4.56 1.60
CA SER A 129 -25.19 4.41 1.54
C SER A 129 -25.94 5.00 2.76
N LEU A 130 -25.24 5.22 3.88
CA LEU A 130 -25.82 5.87 5.05
C LEU A 130 -26.01 7.39 4.85
N GLY A 131 -25.40 7.98 3.81
CA GLY A 131 -25.57 9.40 3.49
C GLY A 131 -25.20 10.33 4.65
N LEU A 132 -24.09 10.03 5.35
CA LEU A 132 -23.66 10.75 6.56
C LEU A 132 -23.22 12.20 6.26
N SER A 133 -22.84 12.48 5.01
CA SER A 133 -22.40 13.77 4.50
C SER A 133 -23.01 14.07 3.13
N ASP A 134 -22.81 15.28 2.61
CA ASP A 134 -23.35 15.66 1.31
C ASP A 134 -22.59 14.96 0.17
N MET A 135 -21.27 14.77 0.32
CA MET A 135 -20.49 13.94 -0.60
C MET A 135 -21.00 12.49 -0.65
N HIS A 136 -21.37 11.88 0.49
CA HIS A 136 -21.90 10.51 0.51
C HIS A 136 -23.26 10.44 -0.19
N ARG A 137 -24.16 11.39 0.08
CA ARG A 137 -25.47 11.47 -0.60
C ARG A 137 -25.32 11.69 -2.10
N GLN A 138 -24.37 12.53 -2.51
CA GLN A 138 -24.10 12.75 -3.93
C GLN A 138 -23.56 11.47 -4.57
N HIS A 139 -22.57 10.83 -3.98
CA HIS A 139 -22.00 9.59 -4.50
C HIS A 139 -23.04 8.46 -4.59
N GLN A 140 -23.95 8.37 -3.63
CA GLN A 140 -25.10 7.47 -3.64
C GLN A 140 -26.02 7.73 -4.85
N LYS A 141 -26.32 9.00 -5.17
CA LYS A 141 -27.16 9.35 -6.35
C LYS A 141 -26.52 8.91 -7.67
N PHE A 142 -25.20 8.85 -7.74
CA PHE A 142 -24.46 8.33 -8.89
C PHE A 142 -24.21 6.81 -8.83
N GLY A 143 -24.82 6.11 -7.87
CA GLY A 143 -24.73 4.65 -7.74
C GLY A 143 -23.34 4.15 -7.35
N PHE A 144 -22.57 4.94 -6.62
CA PHE A 144 -21.18 4.63 -6.20
C PHE A 144 -20.22 4.35 -7.37
N ARG A 145 -20.52 4.89 -8.55
CA ARG A 145 -19.69 4.71 -9.74
C ARG A 145 -18.55 5.74 -9.75
N CYS A 146 -17.40 5.30 -10.26
CA CYS A 146 -16.28 6.16 -10.65
C CYS A 146 -16.01 6.00 -12.14
N ILE A 147 -15.58 7.10 -12.77
CA ILE A 147 -15.33 7.18 -14.21
C ILE A 147 -13.89 7.65 -14.39
N ASP A 148 -13.16 6.95 -15.24
CA ASP A 148 -11.79 7.21 -15.69
C ASP A 148 -10.86 7.69 -14.58
N PRO A 149 -10.17 6.75 -13.90
CA PRO A 149 -9.29 7.11 -12.80
C PRO A 149 -7.95 7.69 -13.25
N LEU A 150 -7.66 7.77 -14.55
CA LEU A 150 -6.38 8.25 -15.07
C LEU A 150 -6.48 9.72 -15.49
N GLY A 151 -5.43 10.49 -15.20
CA GLY A 151 -5.27 11.84 -15.73
C GLY A 151 -4.29 11.93 -16.91
N GLY A 152 -3.79 10.78 -17.39
CA GLY A 152 -2.84 10.68 -18.50
C GLY A 152 -3.02 9.38 -19.28
N THR A 153 -2.08 9.06 -20.17
CA THR A 153 -2.11 7.83 -20.96
C THR A 153 -1.82 6.59 -20.11
N VAL A 154 -2.23 5.42 -20.62
CA VAL A 154 -1.94 4.11 -19.99
C VAL A 154 -0.44 3.92 -19.74
N LEU A 155 0.42 4.36 -20.67
CA LEU A 155 1.87 4.24 -20.54
C LEU A 155 2.42 5.19 -19.48
N GLU A 156 1.97 6.45 -19.45
CA GLU A 156 2.37 7.42 -18.42
C GLU A 156 1.97 6.94 -17.04
N ALA A 157 0.74 6.43 -16.88
CA ALA A 157 0.27 5.87 -15.63
C ALA A 157 1.12 4.67 -15.18
N ALA A 158 1.41 3.72 -16.08
CA ALA A 158 2.28 2.58 -15.77
C ALA A 158 3.70 3.01 -15.37
N ALA A 159 4.26 4.04 -16.02
CA ALA A 159 5.57 4.58 -15.70
C ALA A 159 5.59 5.25 -14.32
N VAL A 160 4.54 6.00 -13.96
CA VAL A 160 4.38 6.60 -12.62
C VAL A 160 4.30 5.51 -11.55
N GLU A 161 3.48 4.49 -11.76
CA GLU A 161 3.31 3.37 -10.82
C GLU A 161 4.62 2.59 -10.62
N LEU A 162 5.39 2.36 -11.69
CA LEU A 162 6.72 1.77 -11.65
C LEU A 162 7.69 2.64 -10.84
N ALA A 163 7.77 3.93 -11.13
CA ALA A 163 8.68 4.86 -10.45
C ALA A 163 8.34 5.00 -8.95
N CYS A 164 7.05 5.04 -8.61
CA CYS A 164 6.60 5.08 -7.22
C CYS A 164 7.00 3.79 -6.47
N ALA A 165 6.73 2.63 -7.05
CA ALA A 165 7.11 1.35 -6.45
C ALA A 165 8.63 1.21 -6.28
N PHE A 166 9.40 1.66 -7.29
CA PHE A 166 10.86 1.73 -7.21
C PHE A 166 11.31 2.61 -6.04
N ALA A 167 10.75 3.82 -5.90
CA ALA A 167 11.15 4.76 -4.86
C ALA A 167 10.82 4.25 -3.45
N VAL A 168 9.67 3.62 -3.26
CA VAL A 168 9.29 2.97 -2.00
C VAL A 168 10.22 1.79 -1.69
N GLN A 169 10.53 0.96 -2.67
CA GLN A 169 11.47 -0.15 -2.50
C GLN A 169 12.89 0.33 -2.19
N ALA A 170 13.36 1.37 -2.87
CA ALA A 170 14.66 1.98 -2.63
C ALA A 170 14.73 2.52 -1.19
N THR A 171 13.68 3.21 -0.76
CA THR A 171 13.54 3.68 0.62
C THR A 171 13.67 2.52 1.60
N ALA A 172 12.90 1.44 1.41
CA ALA A 172 12.93 0.26 2.28
C ALA A 172 14.33 -0.36 2.41
N MET A 173 15.06 -0.46 1.30
CA MET A 173 16.42 -1.01 1.28
C MET A 173 17.43 -0.14 2.02
N HIS A 174 17.30 1.19 1.97
CA HIS A 174 18.31 2.11 2.51
C HIS A 174 18.05 2.54 3.96
N ILE A 175 16.80 2.50 4.43
CA ILE A 175 16.45 2.99 5.77
C ILE A 175 16.29 1.88 6.82
N HIS A 176 16.62 0.63 6.50
CA HIS A 176 16.45 -0.51 7.40
C HIS A 176 17.18 -0.36 8.75
N LYS A 177 18.25 0.44 8.81
CA LYS A 177 19.04 0.73 10.03
C LYS A 177 18.48 1.87 10.89
N LEU A 178 17.52 2.65 10.37
CA LEU A 178 16.91 3.72 11.15
C LEU A 178 15.97 3.14 12.22
N GLU A 179 15.78 3.90 13.30
CA GLU A 179 14.78 3.56 14.32
C GLU A 179 13.38 3.43 13.70
N GLU A 180 12.59 2.49 14.20
CA GLU A 180 11.26 2.17 13.65
C GLU A 180 10.33 3.40 13.59
N LYS A 181 10.33 4.23 14.64
CA LYS A 181 9.54 5.47 14.68
C LYS A 181 9.92 6.43 13.56
N LEU A 182 11.23 6.59 13.30
CA LEU A 182 11.70 7.45 12.22
C LEU A 182 11.39 6.85 10.85
N ARG A 183 11.52 5.53 10.69
CA ARG A 183 11.18 4.83 9.44
C ARG A 183 9.73 5.08 9.03
N VAL A 184 8.79 5.02 9.97
CA VAL A 184 7.37 5.31 9.72
C VAL A 184 7.20 6.70 9.09
N HIS A 185 7.82 7.72 9.68
CA HIS A 185 7.70 9.10 9.18
C HIS A 185 8.41 9.31 7.84
N VAL A 186 9.54 8.65 7.60
CA VAL A 186 10.25 8.70 6.32
C VAL A 186 9.39 8.07 5.22
N PHE A 187 8.85 6.87 5.42
CA PHE A 187 7.94 6.25 4.46
C PHE A 187 6.69 7.10 4.21
N ALA A 188 6.08 7.65 5.26
CA ALA A 188 4.92 8.52 5.11
C ALA A 188 5.24 9.78 4.30
N ALA A 189 6.40 10.40 4.51
CA ALA A 189 6.85 11.54 3.73
C ALA A 189 7.10 11.17 2.25
N VAL A 190 7.78 10.05 1.98
CA VAL A 190 8.03 9.56 0.63
C VAL A 190 6.73 9.26 -0.10
N ILE A 191 5.81 8.50 0.52
CA ILE A 191 4.51 8.17 -0.07
C ILE A 191 3.70 9.45 -0.33
N THR A 192 3.68 10.40 0.61
CA THR A 192 2.98 11.68 0.42
C THR A 192 3.57 12.48 -0.74
N ALA A 193 4.90 12.51 -0.88
CA ALA A 193 5.56 13.18 -2.01
C ALA A 193 5.22 12.49 -3.34
N LEU A 194 5.22 11.15 -3.39
CA LEU A 194 4.84 10.40 -4.59
C LEU A 194 3.38 10.64 -4.98
N VAL A 195 2.47 10.66 -4.01
CA VAL A 195 1.05 10.99 -4.23
C VAL A 195 0.90 12.42 -4.73
N TYR A 196 1.66 13.37 -4.19
CA TYR A 196 1.68 14.74 -4.69
C TYR A 196 2.14 14.83 -6.16
N THR A 197 3.21 14.11 -6.53
CA THR A 197 3.81 14.23 -7.87
C THR A 197 3.13 13.39 -8.95
N GLY A 198 2.61 12.20 -8.59
CA GLY A 198 2.07 11.22 -9.54
C GLY A 198 0.56 10.98 -9.39
N GLY A 199 -0.05 11.49 -8.32
CA GLY A 199 -1.46 11.21 -8.00
C GLY A 199 -2.43 11.69 -9.08
N SER A 200 -2.14 12.81 -9.75
CA SER A 200 -2.97 13.31 -10.84
C SER A 200 -2.89 12.48 -12.13
N ILE A 201 -1.93 11.56 -12.26
CA ILE A 201 -1.74 10.75 -13.47
C ILE A 201 -2.33 9.34 -13.27
N SER A 202 -1.95 8.64 -12.20
CA SER A 202 -2.36 7.25 -11.94
C SER A 202 -3.07 7.05 -10.59
N GLY A 203 -3.23 8.10 -9.79
CA GLY A 203 -3.57 7.99 -8.37
C GLY A 203 -2.39 7.62 -7.47
N ALA A 204 -1.20 7.34 -8.03
CA ALA A 204 0.01 6.92 -7.31
C ALA A 204 -0.29 5.80 -6.29
N ILE A 205 -0.74 4.64 -6.79
CA ILE A 205 -1.25 3.54 -5.95
C ILE A 205 -0.15 2.56 -5.55
N PHE A 206 0.71 2.20 -6.51
CA PHE A 206 1.89 1.33 -6.47
C PHE A 206 1.72 0.02 -5.67
N ASN A 207 0.48 -0.44 -5.57
CA ASN A 207 0.07 -1.60 -4.79
C ASN A 207 -1.10 -2.29 -5.50
N PRO A 208 -0.90 -3.51 -6.04
CA PRO A 208 -1.95 -4.19 -6.80
C PRO A 208 -3.23 -4.48 -6.00
N ALA A 209 -3.15 -4.77 -4.70
CA ALA A 209 -4.34 -5.03 -3.88
C ALA A 209 -5.14 -3.74 -3.63
N LEU A 210 -4.44 -2.64 -3.35
CA LEU A 210 -5.06 -1.33 -3.20
C LEU A 210 -5.71 -0.85 -4.50
N ALA A 211 -4.98 -0.96 -5.62
CA ALA A 211 -5.47 -0.60 -6.95
C ALA A 211 -6.68 -1.45 -7.33
N PHE A 212 -6.64 -2.74 -7.02
CA PHE A 212 -7.80 -3.60 -7.16
C PHE A 212 -8.96 -2.98 -6.40
N SER A 213 -8.82 -2.61 -5.11
CA SER A 213 -9.93 -2.00 -4.36
C SER A 213 -10.48 -0.71 -5.00
N VAL A 214 -9.62 0.23 -5.37
CA VAL A 214 -10.01 1.64 -5.63
C VAL A 214 -10.06 2.07 -7.10
N GLN A 215 -9.33 1.39 -8.00
CA GLN A 215 -9.24 1.75 -9.42
C GLN A 215 -9.99 0.79 -10.34
N PHE A 216 -9.87 -0.52 -10.12
CA PHE A 216 -10.50 -1.53 -10.98
C PHE A 216 -12.04 -1.45 -11.05
N PRO A 217 -12.76 -0.95 -10.04
CA PRO A 217 -14.21 -0.72 -10.17
C PRO A 217 -14.59 0.44 -11.12
N CYS A 218 -13.65 1.32 -11.46
CA CYS A 218 -13.92 2.48 -12.29
C CYS A 218 -13.97 2.11 -13.77
N SER A 219 -14.92 2.68 -14.50
CA SER A 219 -14.98 2.58 -15.97
C SER A 219 -13.89 3.42 -16.64
N GLY A 220 -13.69 3.27 -17.95
CA GLY A 220 -12.76 4.10 -18.74
C GLY A 220 -11.66 3.28 -19.42
N HIS A 221 -11.17 2.26 -18.73
CA HIS A 221 -10.15 1.34 -19.24
C HIS A 221 -10.56 -0.11 -19.09
N THR A 222 -9.93 -0.96 -19.91
CA THR A 222 -10.07 -2.41 -19.84
C THR A 222 -9.35 -2.98 -18.63
N TYR A 223 -9.80 -4.16 -18.19
CA TYR A 223 -9.14 -4.88 -17.10
C TYR A 223 -7.65 -5.15 -17.38
N LEU A 224 -7.28 -5.41 -18.64
CA LEU A 224 -5.90 -5.65 -19.03
C LEU A 224 -5.03 -4.39 -18.95
N GLU A 225 -5.56 -3.22 -19.32
CA GLU A 225 -4.86 -1.95 -19.13
C GLU A 225 -4.61 -1.66 -17.65
N TYR A 226 -5.60 -1.91 -16.79
CA TYR A 226 -5.39 -1.79 -15.34
C TYR A 226 -4.38 -2.81 -14.80
N CYS A 227 -4.35 -4.05 -15.30
CA CYS A 227 -3.30 -5.01 -14.96
C CYS A 227 -1.91 -4.51 -15.41
N PHE A 228 -1.81 -3.95 -16.61
CA PHE A 228 -0.56 -3.38 -17.10
C PHE A 228 -0.07 -2.24 -16.20
N ILE A 229 -0.96 -1.31 -15.83
CA ILE A 229 -0.62 -0.17 -14.99
C ILE A 229 -0.30 -0.60 -13.55
N TYR A 230 -1.22 -1.31 -12.89
CA TYR A 230 -1.19 -1.49 -11.43
C TYR A 230 -0.67 -2.85 -10.96
N TRP A 231 -0.46 -3.82 -11.85
CA TRP A 231 0.29 -5.04 -11.53
C TRP A 231 1.69 -5.00 -12.13
N LEU A 232 1.81 -4.83 -13.44
CA LEU A 232 3.11 -4.90 -14.10
C LEU A 232 4.00 -3.71 -13.72
N GLY A 233 3.47 -2.49 -13.71
CA GLY A 233 4.22 -1.30 -13.27
C GLY A 233 4.88 -1.48 -11.89
N PRO A 234 4.11 -1.71 -10.81
CA PRO A 234 4.67 -1.85 -9.47
C PRO A 234 5.62 -3.05 -9.31
N THR A 235 5.31 -4.20 -9.92
CA THR A 235 6.19 -5.38 -9.84
C THR A 235 7.53 -5.13 -10.54
N LEU A 236 7.54 -4.49 -11.71
CA LEU A 236 8.78 -4.09 -12.39
C LEU A 236 9.54 -3.01 -11.62
N GLY A 237 8.84 -2.06 -10.99
CA GLY A 237 9.47 -1.03 -10.16
C GLY A 237 10.24 -1.61 -8.98
N MET A 238 9.62 -2.54 -8.25
CA MET A 238 10.28 -3.24 -7.15
C MET A 238 11.45 -4.12 -7.66
N ALA A 239 11.22 -4.91 -8.71
CA ALA A 239 12.24 -5.81 -9.24
C ALA A 239 13.46 -5.06 -9.78
N SER A 240 13.25 -3.97 -10.53
CA SER A 240 14.34 -3.14 -11.06
C SER A 240 15.16 -2.46 -9.96
N CYS A 241 14.51 -2.00 -8.88
CA CYS A 241 15.18 -1.45 -7.71
C CYS A 241 16.13 -2.47 -7.06
N ILE A 242 15.62 -3.68 -6.82
CA ILE A 242 16.39 -4.78 -6.24
C ILE A 242 17.58 -5.14 -7.13
N LEU A 243 17.35 -5.32 -8.44
CA LEU A 243 18.41 -5.64 -9.39
C LEU A 243 19.48 -4.56 -9.43
N LEU A 244 19.09 -3.29 -9.40
CA LEU A 244 20.01 -2.17 -9.39
C LEU A 244 20.91 -2.20 -8.15
N PHE A 245 20.33 -2.24 -6.95
CA PHE A 245 21.09 -2.07 -5.71
C PHE A 245 21.80 -3.33 -5.22
N GLU A 246 21.28 -4.53 -5.52
CA GLU A 246 21.90 -5.78 -5.05
C GLU A 246 22.81 -6.46 -6.08
N LYS A 247 22.62 -6.18 -7.38
CA LYS A 247 23.39 -6.84 -8.44
C LYS A 247 24.24 -5.87 -9.21
N ILE A 248 23.65 -4.83 -9.79
CA ILE A 248 24.34 -3.92 -10.71
C ILE A 248 25.35 -3.04 -9.97
N VAL A 249 24.93 -2.33 -8.91
CA VAL A 249 25.81 -1.43 -8.15
C VAL A 249 27.01 -2.17 -7.53
N PRO A 250 26.84 -3.33 -6.85
CA PRO A 250 27.98 -4.10 -6.33
C PRO A 250 28.93 -4.58 -7.42
N PHE A 251 28.38 -5.08 -8.54
CA PHE A 251 29.16 -5.52 -9.70
C PHE A 251 30.02 -4.37 -10.27
N LEU A 252 29.42 -3.20 -10.49
CA LEU A 252 30.14 -2.02 -10.99
C LEU A 252 31.15 -1.47 -9.98
N SER A 253 30.92 -1.65 -8.68
CA SER A 253 31.82 -1.19 -7.61
C SER A 253 33.00 -2.15 -7.37
N GLY A 254 33.10 -3.25 -8.11
CA GLY A 254 34.17 -4.25 -7.95
C GLY A 254 34.08 -5.07 -6.65
N LYS A 255 32.95 -4.99 -5.91
CA LYS A 255 32.71 -5.82 -4.73
C LYS A 255 32.15 -7.16 -5.19
N GLY A 256 32.97 -8.21 -5.14
CA GLY A 256 32.55 -9.58 -5.46
C GLY A 256 31.49 -10.12 -4.48
N PRO A 257 30.82 -11.25 -4.81
CA PRO A 257 29.63 -11.74 -4.08
C PRO A 257 29.86 -12.28 -2.64
N ALA A 258 30.93 -11.91 -1.94
CA ALA A 258 31.41 -12.63 -0.77
C ALA A 258 31.64 -11.77 0.50
N GLU A 259 31.11 -10.55 0.59
CA GLU A 259 31.32 -9.68 1.76
C GLU A 259 30.04 -9.27 2.51
N THR A 260 28.92 -9.99 2.33
CA THR A 260 27.68 -9.71 3.09
C THR A 260 27.33 -10.76 4.13
N ASP A 261 28.18 -11.75 4.40
CA ASP A 261 27.98 -12.67 5.53
C ASP A 261 29.32 -13.02 6.19
N GLY A 262 29.48 -12.59 7.45
CA GLY A 262 30.53 -13.11 8.34
C GLY A 262 31.35 -12.06 9.11
N SER A 263 30.88 -11.66 10.28
CA SER A 263 31.80 -11.35 11.39
C SER A 263 31.18 -11.63 12.77
N VAL A 264 30.84 -12.90 13.03
CA VAL A 264 30.95 -13.45 14.39
C VAL A 264 31.54 -14.85 14.30
N THR A 265 32.86 -14.93 14.13
CA THR A 265 33.63 -16.12 14.50
C THR A 265 34.85 -15.66 15.27
N GLN A 266 34.68 -15.49 16.58
CA GLN A 266 35.79 -15.26 17.49
C GLN A 266 36.44 -16.63 17.78
N LYS A 267 37.54 -16.93 17.08
CA LYS A 267 38.45 -18.02 17.47
C LYS A 267 39.48 -17.48 18.48
N GLU A 268 39.45 -18.10 19.66
CA GLU A 268 40.60 -18.57 20.45
C GLU A 268 41.90 -17.75 20.46
N LYS A 269 42.26 -17.26 21.64
CA LYS A 269 43.67 -17.15 22.05
C LYS A 269 43.89 -18.02 23.28
N THR A 270 44.65 -19.08 23.05
CA THR A 270 45.39 -19.85 24.05
C THR A 270 46.43 -18.94 24.72
N GLN A 271 46.37 -18.82 26.04
CA GLN A 271 47.55 -18.85 26.92
C GLN A 271 47.11 -19.21 28.34
#